data_AF-A0A4Q3WET5-F1
#
_entry.id   AF-A0A4Q3WET5-F1
#
_cell.length_a   1.000
_cell.length_b   1.000
_cell.length_c   1.000
_cell.angle_alpha   90.00
_cell.angle_beta   90.00
_cell.angle_gamma   90.00
#
_symmetry.space_group_name_H-M   'P 1'
#
loop_
_entity.id
_entity.type
_entity.pdbx_description
1 polymer ?
#
loop_
_entity_poly.entity_id
_entity_poly.type
_entity_poly.pdbx_seq_one_letter_code
_entity_poly.pdbx_strand_id
1 'polypeptide(L)'
;MSNLQELVSPQQANLIVILASIMLTLVGAGLGFWAARTRGLIAALAGPVVFAMWQFHTWITRYDPASGYFGLDKVWVLGLEIVVFIALGVAAGLVWSRVIAPKIQEKE
;
A
#
# COMPACT_ATOMS: atom_id res chain seq x y z
N MET A 1 33.47 2.27 -16.37
CA MET A 1 32.30 1.87 -15.56
C MET A 1 31.20 2.85 -15.89
N SER A 2 30.21 2.43 -16.67
CA SER A 2 29.06 3.24 -17.07
C SER A 2 28.35 3.75 -15.81
N ASN A 3 28.20 5.06 -15.70
CA ASN A 3 27.36 5.71 -14.69
C ASN A 3 25.98 5.05 -14.75
N LEU A 4 25.66 4.19 -13.77
CA LEU A 4 24.29 3.77 -13.52
C LEU A 4 23.57 5.00 -12.97
N GLN A 5 23.17 5.86 -13.88
CA GLN A 5 22.32 7.00 -13.58
C GLN A 5 20.99 6.39 -13.13
N GLU A 6 20.70 6.45 -11.83
CA GLU A 6 19.39 6.05 -11.32
C GLU A 6 18.34 6.81 -12.13
N LEU A 7 17.46 6.07 -12.81
CA LEU A 7 16.40 6.66 -13.65
C LEU A 7 15.47 7.56 -12.84
N VAL A 8 15.37 7.31 -11.53
CA VAL A 8 14.49 8.01 -10.60
C VAL A 8 15.22 8.17 -9.28
N SER A 9 15.29 9.41 -8.76
CA SER A 9 15.88 9.66 -7.45
C SER A 9 14.96 9.17 -6.32
N PRO A 10 15.49 8.85 -5.12
CA PRO A 10 14.67 8.47 -3.97
C PRO A 10 13.59 9.50 -3.60
N GLN A 11 13.89 10.80 -3.79
CA GLN A 11 12.92 11.87 -3.57
C GLN A 11 11.80 11.85 -4.62
N GLN A 12 12.13 11.59 -5.89
CA GLN A 12 11.14 11.43 -6.95
C GLN A 12 10.25 10.20 -6.70
N ALA A 13 10.84 9.07 -6.32
CA ALA A 13 10.08 7.86 -5.98
C ALA A 13 9.10 8.11 -4.82
N ASN A 14 9.58 8.74 -3.73
CA ASN A 14 8.72 9.14 -2.61
C ASN A 14 7.56 10.05 -3.04
N LEU A 15 7.84 11.06 -3.87
CA LEU A 15 6.81 11.97 -4.37
C LEU A 15 5.76 11.23 -5.21
N ILE A 16 6.20 10.35 -6.12
CA ILE A 16 5.30 9.55 -6.96
C ILE A 16 4.38 8.70 -6.10
N VAL A 17 4.91 8.02 -5.07
CA VAL A 17 4.06 7.18 -4.22
C VAL A 17 3.09 7.99 -3.38
N ILE A 18 3.50 9.14 -2.85
CA ILE A 18 2.58 10.04 -2.13
C ILE A 18 1.43 10.47 -3.06
N LEU A 19 1.75 10.93 -4.28
CA LEU A 19 0.74 11.35 -5.25
C LEU A 19 -0.17 10.19 -5.66
N ALA A 20 0.40 9.02 -5.95
CA ALA A 20 -0.36 7.82 -6.28
C ALA A 20 -1.29 7.40 -5.13
N SER A 21 -0.82 7.49 -3.88
CA SER A 21 -1.60 7.16 -2.69
C SER A 21 -2.77 8.13 -2.50
N ILE A 22 -2.54 9.44 -2.66
CA ILE A 22 -3.62 10.44 -2.62
C ILE A 22 -4.63 10.17 -3.75
N MET A 23 -4.15 9.95 -4.98
CA MET A 23 -5.01 9.65 -6.12
C MET A 23 -5.84 8.39 -5.90
N LEU A 24 -5.25 7.30 -5.43
CA LEU A 24 -5.96 6.06 -5.08
C LEU A 24 -7.01 6.28 -3.99
N THR A 25 -6.71 7.12 -3.00
CA THR A 25 -7.68 7.50 -1.96
C THR A 25 -8.88 8.20 -2.57
N LEU A 26 -8.65 9.24 -3.37
CA LEU A 26 -9.70 10.08 -3.94
C LEU A 26 -10.53 9.34 -4.98
N VAL A 27 -9.86 8.62 -5.89
CA VAL A 27 -10.51 7.81 -6.93
C VAL A 27 -11.25 6.64 -6.30
N GLY A 28 -10.65 5.94 -5.33
CA GLY A 28 -11.29 4.87 -4.59
C GLY A 28 -12.54 5.36 -3.86
N ALA A 29 -12.44 6.48 -3.14
CA ALA A 29 -13.57 7.11 -2.47
C ALA A 29 -14.70 7.47 -3.44
N GLY A 30 -14.35 8.15 -4.54
CA GLY A 30 -15.31 8.61 -5.55
C GLY A 30 -16.01 7.46 -6.26
N LEU A 31 -15.25 6.48 -6.77
CA LEU A 31 -15.79 5.32 -7.46
C LEU A 31 -16.60 4.43 -6.50
N GLY A 32 -16.12 4.20 -5.28
CA GLY A 32 -16.84 3.38 -4.30
C GLY A 32 -18.13 4.06 -3.81
N PHE A 33 -18.15 5.39 -3.71
CA PHE A 33 -19.37 6.15 -3.39
C PHE A 33 -20.36 6.12 -4.55
N TRP A 34 -19.89 6.32 -5.79
CA TRP A 34 -20.75 6.30 -6.97
C TRP A 34 -21.34 4.91 -7.24
N ALA A 35 -20.54 3.86 -7.18
CA ALA A 35 -20.97 2.50 -7.52
C ALA A 35 -21.87 1.86 -6.46
N ALA A 36 -21.71 2.21 -5.18
CA ALA A 36 -22.40 1.48 -4.12
C ALA A 36 -22.62 2.28 -2.82
N ARG A 37 -22.58 3.62 -2.88
CA ARG A 37 -22.82 4.61 -1.80
C ARG A 37 -21.99 4.43 -0.52
N THR A 38 -22.12 3.31 0.18
CA THR A 38 -21.40 2.96 1.41
C THR A 38 -20.02 2.35 1.16
N ARG A 39 -19.72 1.89 -0.07
CA ARG A 39 -18.43 1.24 -0.40
C ARG A 39 -17.28 2.22 -0.65
N GLY A 40 -17.55 3.51 -0.73
CA GLY A 40 -16.53 4.56 -0.90
C GLY A 40 -15.50 4.58 0.22
N LEU A 41 -15.92 4.26 1.45
CA LEU A 41 -15.05 4.40 2.62
C LEU A 41 -13.96 3.32 2.69
N ILE A 42 -14.25 2.09 2.24
CA ILE A 42 -13.22 1.05 2.14
C ILE A 42 -12.33 1.27 0.93
N ALA A 43 -12.91 1.65 -0.20
CA ALA A 43 -12.13 1.95 -1.40
C ALA A 43 -11.17 3.14 -1.18
N ALA A 44 -11.55 4.11 -0.32
CA ALA A 44 -10.67 5.21 0.09
C ALA A 44 -9.43 4.73 0.87
N LEU A 45 -9.50 3.61 1.58
CA LEU A 45 -8.37 3.09 2.36
C LEU A 45 -7.24 2.52 1.48
N ALA A 46 -7.47 2.31 0.19
CA ALA A 46 -6.45 1.81 -0.72
C ALA A 46 -5.20 2.71 -0.74
N GLY A 47 -5.38 4.03 -0.78
CA GLY A 47 -4.27 4.97 -0.77
C GLY A 47 -3.43 4.95 0.51
N PRO A 48 -4.02 5.10 1.70
CA PRO A 48 -3.29 4.99 2.97
C PRO A 48 -2.57 3.64 3.14
N VAL A 49 -3.18 2.53 2.70
CA VAL A 49 -2.56 1.21 2.75
C VAL A 49 -1.33 1.15 1.84
N VAL A 50 -1.42 1.65 0.61
CA VAL A 50 -0.29 1.72 -0.32
C VAL A 50 0.85 2.57 0.24
N PHE A 51 0.54 3.73 0.83
CA PHE A 51 1.55 4.56 1.48
C PHE A 51 2.23 3.84 2.66
N ALA A 52 1.45 3.16 3.52
CA ALA A 52 1.99 2.40 4.64
C ALA A 52 2.91 1.27 4.16
N MET A 53 2.53 0.56 3.09
CA MET A 53 3.37 -0.46 2.46
C MET A 53 4.66 0.12 1.89
N TRP A 54 4.60 1.31 1.30
CA TRP A 54 5.79 1.98 0.82
C TRP A 54 6.76 2.38 1.94
N GLN A 55 6.24 2.87 3.07
CA GLN A 55 7.08 3.15 4.25
C GLN A 55 7.73 1.86 4.78
N PHE A 56 6.96 0.77 4.82
CA PHE A 56 7.47 -0.53 5.22
C PHE A 56 8.58 -1.02 4.27
N HIS A 57 8.35 -0.99 2.96
CA HIS A 57 9.34 -1.32 1.92
C HIS A 57 10.62 -0.50 2.10
N THR A 58 10.51 0.82 2.24
CA THR A 58 11.66 1.71 2.42
C THR A 58 12.44 1.38 3.70
N TRP A 59 11.74 1.00 4.77
CA TRP A 59 12.36 0.62 6.04
C TRP A 59 13.10 -0.71 5.97
N ILE A 60 12.55 -1.74 5.31
CA ILE A 60 13.20 -3.06 5.20
C ILE A 60 14.31 -3.09 4.14
N THR A 61 14.24 -2.22 3.12
CA THR A 61 15.24 -2.15 2.05
C THR A 61 16.40 -1.21 2.37
N ARG A 62 16.31 -0.44 3.46
CA ARG A 62 17.35 0.51 3.88
C ARG A 62 18.72 -0.17 3.97
N TYR A 63 19.75 0.60 3.62
CA TYR A 63 21.14 0.15 3.77
C TYR A 63 21.43 -0.18 5.24
N ASP A 64 21.95 -1.38 5.47
CA ASP A 64 22.42 -1.80 6.79
C ASP A 64 23.95 -1.65 6.85
N PRO A 65 24.47 -0.66 7.59
CA PRO A 65 25.91 -0.42 7.68
C PRO A 65 26.67 -1.54 8.41
N ALA A 66 25.99 -2.37 9.21
CA ALA A 66 26.63 -3.48 9.91
C ALA A 66 26.88 -4.68 9.00
N SER A 67 25.96 -4.97 8.07
CA SER A 67 26.12 -6.07 7.12
C SER A 67 26.70 -5.64 5.77
N GLY A 68 26.69 -4.34 5.44
CA GLY A 68 27.19 -3.81 4.17
C GLY A 68 26.31 -4.11 2.97
N TYR A 69 25.11 -4.64 3.19
CA TYR A 69 24.16 -5.03 2.14
C TYR A 69 22.91 -4.15 2.14
N PHE A 70 22.33 -3.95 0.96
CA PHE A 70 20.99 -3.39 0.82
C PHE A 70 19.95 -4.47 1.10
N GLY A 71 18.84 -4.10 1.75
CA GLY A 71 17.76 -5.06 2.00
C GLY A 71 17.15 -5.63 0.70
N LEU A 72 17.26 -4.88 -0.40
CA LEU A 72 16.83 -5.30 -1.74
C LEU A 72 17.53 -6.58 -2.26
N ASP A 73 18.74 -6.88 -1.77
CA ASP A 73 19.48 -8.09 -2.19
C ASP A 73 19.01 -9.37 -1.49
N LYS A 74 18.09 -9.25 -0.51
CA LYS A 74 17.68 -10.35 0.35
C LYS A 74 16.33 -10.91 -0.09
N VAL A 75 16.31 -12.14 -0.60
CA VAL A 75 15.07 -12.84 -1.04
C VAL A 75 13.99 -12.89 0.05
N TRP A 76 14.37 -12.96 1.32
CA TRP A 76 13.41 -12.96 2.43
C TRP A 76 12.64 -11.63 2.53
N VAL A 77 13.20 -10.51 2.09
CA VAL A 77 12.55 -9.18 2.10
C VAL A 77 11.36 -9.19 1.14
N LEU A 78 11.55 -9.68 -0.09
CA LEU A 78 10.47 -9.91 -1.03
C LEU A 78 9.42 -10.89 -0.50
N GLY A 79 9.87 -12.00 0.10
CA GLY A 79 8.95 -12.97 0.72
C GLY A 79 8.10 -12.36 1.83
N LEU A 80 8.70 -11.50 2.66
CA LEU A 80 8.00 -10.80 3.73
C LEU A 80 6.95 -9.81 3.18
N GLU A 81 7.28 -9.07 2.12
CA GLU A 81 6.32 -8.17 1.46
C GLU A 81 5.10 -8.90 0.94
N ILE A 82 5.29 -10.05 0.29
CA ILE A 82 4.19 -10.90 -0.19
C ILE A 82 3.28 -11.30 0.97
N VAL A 83 3.87 -11.77 2.08
CA VAL A 83 3.12 -12.19 3.27
C VAL A 83 2.33 -11.03 3.85
N VAL A 84 2.94 -9.84 3.98
CA VAL A 84 2.27 -8.65 4.51
C VAL A 84 1.13 -8.20 3.60
N PHE A 85 1.32 -8.25 2.27
CA PHE A 85 0.29 -7.89 1.30
C PHE A 85 -0.92 -8.83 1.39
N ILE A 86 -0.68 -10.14 1.48
CA ILE A 86 -1.73 -11.15 1.67
C ILE A 86 -2.47 -10.90 3.00
N ALA A 87 -1.73 -10.66 4.09
CA ALA A 87 -2.31 -10.40 5.40
C ALA A 87 -3.22 -9.16 5.39
N LEU A 88 -2.80 -8.08 4.73
CA LEU A 88 -3.62 -6.87 4.58
C LEU A 88 -4.87 -7.12 3.74
N GLY A 89 -4.75 -7.87 2.63
CA GLY A 89 -5.90 -8.23 1.80
C GLY A 89 -6.92 -9.07 2.56
N VAL A 90 -6.46 -10.06 3.33
CA VAL A 90 -7.33 -10.89 4.19
C VAL A 90 -7.98 -10.04 5.27
N ALA A 91 -7.22 -9.18 5.96
CA ALA A 91 -7.74 -8.29 6.99
C ALA A 91 -8.82 -7.35 6.43
N ALA A 92 -8.58 -6.74 5.27
CA ALA A 92 -9.55 -5.90 4.58
C ALA A 92 -10.83 -6.66 4.21
N GLY A 93 -10.70 -7.89 3.67
CA GLY A 93 -11.84 -8.75 3.36
C GLY A 93 -12.65 -9.19 4.58
N LEU A 94 -11.98 -9.48 5.70
CA LEU A 94 -12.63 -9.82 6.97
C LEU A 94 -13.36 -8.62 7.57
N VAL A 95 -12.75 -7.44 7.57
CA VAL A 95 -13.40 -6.20 8.05
C VAL A 95 -14.61 -5.88 7.19
N TRP A 96 -14.50 -6.01 5.86
CA TRP A 96 -15.63 -5.82 4.95
C TRP A 96 -16.78 -6.77 5.28
N SER A 97 -16.50 -8.09 5.29
CA SER A 97 -17.53 -9.13 5.46
C SER A 97 -18.17 -9.14 6.83
N ARG A 98 -17.41 -8.86 7.90
CA ARG A 98 -17.92 -9.01 9.28
C ARG A 98 -18.36 -7.72 9.94
N VAL A 99 -17.82 -6.56 9.55
CA VAL A 99 -18.11 -5.30 10.25
C VAL A 99 -18.97 -4.37 9.39
N ILE A 100 -18.69 -4.29 8.09
CA ILE A 100 -19.29 -3.27 7.24
C ILE A 100 -20.49 -3.80 6.47
N ALA A 101 -20.38 -4.95 5.80
CA ALA A 101 -21.51 -5.53 5.06
C ALA A 101 -22.77 -5.78 5.92
N PRO A 102 -22.67 -6.33 7.16
CA PRO A 102 -23.85 -6.55 7.98
C PRO A 102 -24.55 -5.25 8.43
N LYS A 103 -23.76 -4.21 8.77
CA LYS A 103 -24.29 -2.90 9.18
C LYS A 103 -25.03 -2.15 8.06
N ILE A 104 -24.72 -2.46 6.80
CA ILE A 104 -25.42 -1.89 5.65
C ILE A 104 -26.79 -2.55 5.50
N GLN A 105 -26.88 -3.87 5.68
CA GLN A 105 -28.12 -4.64 5.54
C GLN A 105 -29.16 -4.35 6.65
N GLU A 106 -28.74 -4.01 7.86
CA GLU A 106 -29.67 -3.58 8.93
C GLU A 106 -30.29 -2.19 8.70
N LYS A 107 -29.73 -1.38 7.79
CA LYS A 107 -30.19 -0.01 7.51
C LYS A 107 -31.09 0.12 6.28
N GLU A 108 -31.19 -0.93 5.46
CA GLU A 108 -32.13 -1.04 4.33
C GLU A 108 -33.43 -1.71 4.77
#